data_AF-A0A0D2JDU2-F1
#
_entry.id   AF-A0A0D2JDU2-F1
#
_cell.length_a   1.000
_cell.length_b   1.000
_cell.length_c   1.000
_cell.angle_alpha   90.00
_cell.angle_beta   90.00
_cell.angle_gamma   90.00
#
_symmetry.space_group_name_H-M   'P 1'
#
loop_
_entity.id
_entity.type
_entity.pdbx_description
1 polymer ?
#
loop_
_entity_poly.entity_id
_entity_poly.type
_entity_poly.pdbx_seq_one_letter_code
_entity_poly.pdbx_strand_id
1 'polypeptide(L)'
;MSNGRRSSSSFEQTAACVRPIRRAAATVAVVVLAFLHGGRPVSAAGAEEWRGRVLYQLLVDRPVVRQCPRRRLGVAPYHGYWAQDLYAIEPHIGTPDDLRALVEKGHNAGLLVMLDVVANHVGACDTSTIHPFDSPYHYHDCSGCDGSCSIPRAAFDAADEGPLEHCRLAGLPDLNQSHPFVRHELLRWVGFMVTTFSLDGLRVDTAPEVARPFWREFSGAAGVFTLGEVAFTGLERLGFVASYAGPGALGSVLSYPMYGALRGVFGEGQDMDL
;
A
#
# COMPACT_ATOMS: atom_id res chain seq x y z
N MET A 1 -38.97 -55.86 25.21
CA MET A 1 -39.00 -54.93 24.08
C MET A 1 -37.62 -54.94 23.42
N SER A 2 -37.58 -55.57 22.24
CA SER A 2 -36.57 -55.55 21.15
C SER A 2 -35.08 -55.35 21.51
N ASN A 3 -34.27 -56.41 21.60
CA ASN A 3 -33.46 -57.03 20.50
C ASN A 3 -32.37 -56.10 19.95
N GLY A 4 -31.08 -56.44 19.83
CA GLY A 4 -30.34 -57.70 19.98
C GLY A 4 -29.07 -57.64 19.10
N ARG A 5 -27.92 -58.05 19.66
CA ARG A 5 -26.79 -58.85 19.11
C ARG A 5 -26.63 -58.91 17.56
N ARG A 6 -25.45 -58.97 16.91
CA ARG A 6 -24.08 -59.49 17.18
C ARG A 6 -23.28 -59.29 15.85
N SER A 7 -22.03 -58.81 15.86
CA SER A 7 -20.75 -59.54 15.73
C SER A 7 -20.29 -60.05 14.35
N SER A 8 -18.99 -59.82 14.08
CA SER A 8 -18.03 -60.58 13.23
C SER A 8 -18.20 -60.45 11.70
N SER A 9 -17.19 -60.45 10.82
CA SER A 9 -15.82 -61.04 10.83
C SER A 9 -15.01 -60.47 9.62
N SER A 10 -13.73 -60.09 9.78
CA SER A 10 -12.50 -60.70 9.18
C SER A 10 -12.26 -60.64 7.64
N PHE A 11 -10.97 -60.64 7.26
CA PHE A 11 -10.32 -60.81 5.93
C PHE A 11 -10.08 -59.50 5.12
N GLU A 12 -8.96 -59.24 4.44
CA GLU A 12 -7.63 -59.87 4.28
C GLU A 12 -6.69 -58.88 3.53
N GLN A 13 -5.39 -59.19 3.57
CA GLN A 13 -4.22 -58.66 2.86
C GLN A 13 -4.39 -58.06 1.44
N THR A 14 -3.60 -57.02 1.11
CA THR A 14 -2.50 -57.11 0.10
C THR A 14 -1.63 -55.86 0.06
N ALA A 15 -0.32 -56.09 -0.01
CA ALA A 15 0.72 -55.11 -0.30
C ALA A 15 0.76 -54.78 -1.80
N ALA A 16 1.06 -53.52 -2.15
CA ALA A 16 2.04 -53.14 -3.18
C ALA A 16 1.91 -51.66 -3.56
N CYS A 17 3.02 -50.92 -3.42
CA CYS A 17 3.70 -50.17 -4.48
C CYS A 17 4.27 -48.84 -3.96
N VAL A 18 5.54 -48.87 -3.54
CA VAL A 18 6.39 -47.69 -3.48
C VAL A 18 6.82 -47.35 -4.91
N ARG A 19 6.47 -46.16 -5.42
CA ARG A 19 7.25 -45.36 -6.40
C ARG A 19 6.67 -43.93 -6.53
N PRO A 20 7.47 -42.95 -7.01
CA PRO A 20 7.53 -41.60 -6.47
C PRO A 20 6.46 -40.67 -7.05
N ILE A 21 5.89 -39.80 -6.21
CA ILE A 21 5.06 -38.69 -6.69
C ILE A 21 6.00 -37.69 -7.36
N ARG A 22 5.92 -37.69 -8.69
CA ARG A 22 6.49 -36.69 -9.59
C ARG A 22 5.93 -35.31 -9.26
N ARG A 23 6.77 -34.29 -9.46
CA ARG A 23 6.47 -32.85 -9.46
C ARG A 23 5.01 -32.56 -9.83
N ALA A 24 4.29 -31.90 -8.93
CA ALA A 24 3.04 -31.23 -9.24
C ALA A 24 3.18 -29.76 -8.81
N ALA A 25 2.95 -28.89 -9.78
CA ALA A 25 3.11 -27.45 -9.69
C ALA A 25 2.34 -26.84 -8.52
N ALA A 26 2.99 -25.93 -7.80
CA ALA A 26 2.31 -25.05 -6.86
C ALA A 26 1.49 -24.04 -7.67
N THR A 27 0.20 -24.35 -7.86
CA THR A 27 -0.79 -23.44 -8.42
C THR A 27 -0.91 -22.22 -7.51
N VAL A 28 -0.44 -21.07 -8.01
CA VAL A 28 -0.55 -19.78 -7.35
C VAL A 28 -1.95 -19.25 -7.60
N ALA A 29 -2.77 -19.24 -6.57
CA ALA A 29 -4.05 -18.55 -6.57
C ALA A 29 -3.80 -17.05 -6.31
N VAL A 30 -4.16 -16.19 -7.25
CA VAL A 30 -4.21 -14.74 -7.05
C VAL A 30 -5.64 -14.40 -6.65
N VAL A 31 -5.84 -14.10 -5.37
CA VAL A 31 -7.06 -13.50 -4.82
C VAL A 31 -6.77 -12.01 -4.64
N VAL A 32 -7.46 -11.17 -5.40
CA VAL A 32 -7.59 -9.74 -5.07
C VAL A 32 -8.60 -9.62 -3.93
N LEU A 33 -8.26 -8.81 -2.92
CA LEU A 33 -8.87 -8.64 -1.59
C LEU A 33 -8.63 -9.79 -0.60
N ALA A 34 -7.49 -9.73 0.09
CA ALA A 34 -7.28 -10.44 1.34
C ALA A 34 -7.50 -9.50 2.54
N PHE A 35 -8.76 -9.31 2.95
CA PHE A 35 -9.02 -8.95 4.35
C PHE A 35 -8.71 -10.19 5.20
N LEU A 36 -7.63 -10.12 5.99
CA LEU A 36 -7.36 -11.11 7.03
C LEU A 36 -8.31 -10.87 8.22
N HIS A 37 -9.50 -11.47 8.15
CA HIS A 37 -10.30 -11.81 9.32
C HIS A 37 -10.92 -13.21 9.12
N GLY A 38 -10.47 -14.20 9.89
CA GLY A 38 -11.25 -15.41 10.14
C GLY A 38 -10.84 -16.75 9.48
N GLY A 39 -9.68 -16.87 8.84
CA GLY A 39 -8.99 -18.17 8.72
C GLY A 39 -9.68 -19.32 7.94
N ARG A 40 -10.43 -19.05 6.86
CA ARG A 40 -10.76 -20.10 5.85
C ARG A 40 -10.64 -19.56 4.42
N PRO A 41 -9.87 -20.22 3.53
CA PRO A 41 -9.73 -19.80 2.13
C PRO A 41 -10.97 -20.18 1.31
N VAL A 42 -11.52 -19.20 0.58
CA VAL A 42 -12.52 -19.41 -0.49
C VAL A 42 -11.78 -19.87 -1.75
N SER A 43 -12.29 -20.89 -2.45
CA SER A 43 -11.64 -21.44 -3.65
C SER A 43 -11.75 -20.47 -4.84
N ALA A 44 -10.61 -19.99 -5.35
CA ALA A 44 -10.53 -19.13 -6.52
C ALA A 44 -10.66 -19.91 -7.85
N ALA A 45 -11.32 -19.32 -8.83
CA ALA A 45 -11.34 -19.78 -10.23
C ALA A 45 -9.93 -19.75 -10.86
N GLY A 46 -9.68 -20.65 -11.83
CA GLY A 46 -8.34 -20.92 -12.37
C GLY A 46 -7.79 -19.85 -13.34
N ALA A 47 -6.47 -19.80 -13.47
CA ALA A 47 -5.74 -18.81 -14.30
C ALA A 47 -6.14 -18.79 -15.80
N GLU A 48 -6.65 -19.90 -16.35
CA GLU A 48 -7.13 -19.96 -17.73
C GLU A 48 -8.45 -19.22 -17.95
N GLU A 49 -9.33 -19.16 -16.95
CA GLU A 49 -10.62 -18.48 -17.06
C GLU A 49 -10.46 -16.95 -17.15
N TRP A 50 -9.38 -16.44 -16.57
CA TRP A 50 -9.08 -15.01 -16.48
C TRP A 50 -8.20 -14.46 -17.60
N ARG A 51 -7.56 -15.33 -18.40
CA ARG A 51 -6.60 -14.97 -19.47
C ARG A 51 -7.15 -14.06 -20.58
N GLY A 52 -8.45 -13.80 -20.63
CA GLY A 52 -9.07 -12.96 -21.66
C GLY A 52 -10.15 -11.99 -21.17
N ARG A 53 -10.26 -11.72 -19.86
CA ARG A 53 -11.45 -11.04 -19.32
C ARG A 53 -11.24 -9.75 -18.52
N VAL A 54 -10.02 -9.38 -18.09
CA VAL A 54 -9.81 -8.14 -17.31
C VAL A 54 -8.40 -7.57 -17.52
N LEU A 55 -8.32 -6.25 -17.69
CA LEU A 55 -7.08 -5.45 -17.59
C LEU A 55 -6.62 -5.45 -16.12
N TYR A 56 -5.65 -6.28 -15.76
CA TYR A 56 -5.19 -6.39 -14.36
C TYR A 56 -3.92 -5.59 -14.12
N GLN A 57 -4.00 -4.69 -13.13
CA GLN A 57 -2.87 -4.16 -12.38
C GLN A 57 -2.99 -4.71 -10.95
N LEU A 58 -1.97 -5.43 -10.45
CA LEU A 58 -1.93 -5.82 -9.05
C LEU A 58 -1.44 -4.62 -8.25
N LEU A 59 -2.37 -3.87 -7.65
CA LEU A 59 -2.10 -2.96 -6.54
C LEU A 59 -1.90 -3.82 -5.30
N VAL A 60 -0.71 -3.84 -4.72
CA VAL A 60 -0.58 -4.23 -3.31
C VAL A 60 -1.09 -3.04 -2.50
N ASP A 61 -2.23 -3.23 -1.83
CA ASP A 61 -3.05 -2.15 -1.26
C ASP A 61 -2.41 -1.35 -0.11
N ARG A 62 -1.21 -1.75 0.31
CA ARG A 62 -0.55 -1.23 1.49
C ARG A 62 0.97 -1.21 1.33
N PRO A 63 1.64 -0.28 2.02
CA PRO A 63 3.09 -0.28 2.08
C PRO A 63 3.61 -1.57 2.73
N VAL A 64 4.71 -2.08 2.18
CA VAL A 64 5.29 -3.38 2.56
C VAL A 64 6.45 -3.26 3.56
N VAL A 65 6.91 -2.04 3.82
CA VAL A 65 8.05 -1.78 4.71
C VAL A 65 7.72 -2.11 6.15
N ARG A 66 8.73 -2.40 6.96
CA ARG A 66 8.56 -2.78 8.38
C ARG A 66 7.88 -1.66 9.16
N GLN A 67 6.95 -2.04 10.03
CA GLN A 67 6.11 -1.13 10.79
C GLN A 67 6.54 -0.97 12.25
N CYS A 68 6.18 0.16 12.87
CA CYS A 68 6.35 0.38 14.30
C CYS A 68 5.63 -0.70 15.13
N PRO A 69 6.26 -1.33 16.14
CA PRO A 69 5.70 -2.49 16.83
C PRO A 69 4.50 -2.17 17.75
N ARG A 70 4.30 -0.90 18.11
CA ARG A 70 3.31 -0.50 19.13
C ARG A 70 1.93 -0.25 18.52
N ARG A 71 0.91 -0.62 19.29
CA ARG A 71 -0.46 -0.19 19.02
C ARG A 71 -0.61 1.29 19.36
N ARG A 72 -0.99 2.12 18.38
CA ARG A 72 -1.44 3.49 18.63
C ARG A 72 -2.96 3.45 18.82
N LEU A 73 -3.48 4.06 19.89
CA LEU A 73 -4.92 4.05 20.21
C LEU A 73 -5.53 2.63 20.31
N GLY A 74 -4.72 1.62 20.66
CA GLY A 74 -5.16 0.21 20.73
C GLY A 74 -5.20 -0.53 19.38
N VAL A 75 -4.81 0.12 18.28
CA VAL A 75 -4.82 -0.43 16.91
C VAL A 75 -3.40 -0.75 16.45
N ALA A 76 -3.21 -1.92 15.84
CA ALA A 76 -1.93 -2.35 15.27
C ALA A 76 -1.68 -1.68 13.90
N PRO A 77 -0.41 -1.52 13.43
CA PRO A 77 -0.09 -0.94 12.12
C PRO A 77 -0.36 -1.88 10.94
N TYR A 78 -1.46 -2.64 10.97
CA TYR A 78 -1.75 -3.68 9.98
C TYR A 78 -1.86 -3.12 8.53
N HIS A 79 -2.15 -1.83 8.43
CA HIS A 79 -2.36 -1.08 7.20
C HIS A 79 -1.07 -0.63 6.49
N GLY A 80 0.12 -0.75 7.10
CA GLY A 80 1.40 -0.43 6.41
C GLY A 80 1.87 1.03 6.42
N TYR A 81 1.01 1.99 6.78
CA TYR A 81 1.35 3.42 6.80
C TYR A 81 2.15 3.94 8.02
N TRP A 82 2.61 3.07 8.94
CA TRP A 82 3.40 3.46 10.12
C TRP A 82 4.82 2.88 10.06
N ALA A 83 5.55 3.24 9.01
CA ALA A 83 6.90 2.74 8.75
C ALA A 83 7.86 2.97 9.93
N GLN A 84 8.61 1.93 10.29
CA GLN A 84 9.75 1.99 11.21
C GLN A 84 11.07 1.83 10.47
N ASP A 85 11.15 0.93 9.47
CA ASP A 85 12.38 0.69 8.72
C ASP A 85 12.04 0.55 7.24
N LEU A 86 12.47 1.54 6.46
CA LEU A 86 12.22 1.60 5.02
C LEU A 86 12.92 0.49 4.23
N TYR A 87 14.00 -0.09 4.76
CA TYR A 87 14.81 -1.11 4.06
C TYR A 87 14.51 -2.54 4.52
N ALA A 88 13.57 -2.73 5.45
CA ALA A 88 13.09 -4.03 5.88
C ALA A 88 11.65 -4.27 5.42
N ILE A 89 11.32 -5.52 5.08
CA ILE A 89 9.94 -5.94 4.80
C ILE A 89 9.22 -6.27 6.11
N GLU A 90 7.94 -5.92 6.19
CA GLU A 90 7.09 -6.20 7.34
C GLU A 90 6.99 -7.72 7.60
N PRO A 91 7.52 -8.24 8.73
CA PRO A 91 7.58 -9.69 8.95
C PRO A 91 6.21 -10.38 8.99
N HIS A 92 5.12 -9.66 9.28
CA HIS A 92 3.77 -10.25 9.25
C HIS A 92 3.24 -10.52 7.84
N ILE A 93 3.84 -9.94 6.80
CA ILE A 93 3.40 -10.11 5.40
C ILE A 93 4.34 -11.02 4.60
N GLY A 94 5.50 -11.36 5.15
CA GLY A 94 6.46 -12.29 4.57
C GLY A 94 7.90 -11.79 4.65
N THR A 95 8.75 -12.41 3.85
CA THR A 95 10.17 -12.07 3.68
C THR A 95 10.39 -11.27 2.38
N PRO A 96 11.57 -10.66 2.19
CA PRO A 96 11.94 -10.10 0.89
C PRO A 96 11.88 -11.11 -0.26
N ASP A 97 12.16 -12.40 -0.01
CA ASP A 97 12.04 -13.45 -1.03
C ASP A 97 10.58 -13.74 -1.38
N ASP A 98 9.67 -13.68 -0.41
CA ASP A 98 8.23 -13.82 -0.67
C ASP A 98 7.71 -12.69 -1.56
N LEU A 99 8.16 -11.45 -1.31
CA LEU A 99 7.80 -10.30 -2.16
C LEU A 99 8.36 -10.46 -3.58
N ARG A 100 9.64 -10.86 -3.73
CA ARG A 100 10.21 -11.17 -5.05
C ARG A 100 9.41 -12.26 -5.78
N ALA A 101 9.09 -13.34 -5.08
CA ALA A 101 8.31 -14.44 -5.65
C ALA A 101 6.89 -14.01 -6.04
N LEU A 102 6.26 -13.12 -5.27
CA LEU A 102 4.95 -12.55 -5.63
C LEU A 102 5.04 -11.76 -6.94
N VAL A 103 6.05 -10.89 -7.07
CA VAL A 103 6.26 -10.10 -8.29
C VAL A 103 6.54 -11.01 -9.49
N GLU A 104 7.47 -11.96 -9.34
CA GLU A 104 7.81 -12.92 -10.39
C GLU A 104 6.59 -13.73 -10.86
N LYS A 105 5.74 -14.17 -9.92
CA LYS A 105 4.49 -14.87 -10.25
C LYS A 105 3.51 -13.97 -11.00
N GLY A 106 3.42 -12.69 -10.61
CA GLY A 106 2.65 -11.68 -11.32
C GLY A 106 3.12 -11.52 -12.76
N HIS A 107 4.42 -11.30 -12.96
CA HIS A 107 5.04 -11.17 -14.27
C HIS A 107 4.84 -12.42 -15.13
N ASN A 108 5.02 -13.62 -14.58
CA ASN A 108 4.78 -14.89 -15.28
C ASN A 108 3.31 -15.09 -15.70
N ALA A 109 2.38 -14.39 -15.04
CA ALA A 109 0.97 -14.35 -15.39
C ALA A 109 0.61 -13.18 -16.34
N GLY A 110 1.58 -12.36 -16.75
CA GLY A 110 1.35 -11.17 -17.59
C GLY A 110 0.78 -9.97 -16.83
N LEU A 111 0.95 -9.92 -15.50
CA LEU A 111 0.49 -8.83 -14.64
C LEU A 111 1.62 -7.83 -14.39
N LEU A 112 1.25 -6.55 -14.27
CA LEU A 112 2.11 -5.51 -13.70
C LEU A 112 1.87 -5.40 -12.20
N VAL A 113 2.91 -5.11 -11.42
CA VAL A 113 2.85 -4.96 -9.96
C VAL A 113 3.13 -3.54 -9.55
N MET A 114 2.18 -2.96 -8.80
CA MET A 114 2.27 -1.64 -8.20
C MET A 114 2.24 -1.76 -6.67
N LEU A 115 3.19 -1.13 -5.97
CA LEU A 115 3.18 -1.05 -4.51
C LEU A 115 2.74 0.32 -4.03
N ASP A 116 2.07 0.35 -2.88
CA ASP A 116 1.88 1.58 -2.13
C ASP A 116 3.18 2.02 -1.44
N VAL A 117 3.46 3.32 -1.44
CA VAL A 117 4.65 3.94 -0.85
C VAL A 117 4.29 5.25 -0.14
N VAL A 118 4.94 5.48 1.00
CA VAL A 118 4.79 6.68 1.82
C VAL A 118 6.13 7.40 1.89
N ALA A 119 6.17 8.66 1.45
CA ALA A 119 7.35 9.52 1.57
C ALA A 119 7.11 10.74 2.49
N ASN A 120 5.87 10.90 2.96
CA ASN A 120 5.45 12.01 3.80
C ASN A 120 5.89 11.84 5.27
N HIS A 121 5.46 10.74 5.90
CA HIS A 121 5.60 10.53 7.33
C HIS A 121 6.13 9.13 7.65
N VAL A 122 6.44 8.92 8.93
CA VAL A 122 6.80 7.61 9.48
C VAL A 122 5.82 7.21 10.58
N GLY A 123 5.97 6.01 11.12
CA GLY A 123 5.12 5.54 12.19
C GLY A 123 5.30 6.31 13.50
N ALA A 124 4.22 6.42 14.27
CA ALA A 124 4.22 7.05 15.59
C ALA A 124 4.86 6.16 16.68
N CYS A 125 6.12 5.77 16.49
CA CYS A 125 6.97 5.21 17.53
C CYS A 125 8.14 6.16 17.87
N ASP A 126 9.09 5.69 18.66
CA ASP A 126 10.27 6.47 19.02
C ASP A 126 11.07 6.78 17.74
N THR A 127 11.17 8.06 17.38
CA THR A 127 11.80 8.50 16.14
C THR A 127 13.28 8.12 16.07
N SER A 128 13.95 7.95 17.22
CA SER A 128 15.34 7.44 17.26
C SER A 128 15.49 5.98 16.81
N THR A 129 14.38 5.27 16.62
CA THR A 129 14.35 3.89 16.12
C THR A 129 13.93 3.79 14.65
N ILE A 130 13.63 4.92 14.01
CA ILE A 130 13.18 4.96 12.62
C ILE A 130 14.41 4.91 11.72
N HIS A 131 14.46 3.93 10.82
CA HIS A 131 15.56 3.75 9.88
C HIS A 131 15.13 4.13 8.45
N PRO A 132 15.85 5.03 7.76
CA PRO A 132 17.10 5.70 8.16
C PRO A 132 16.90 7.02 8.93
N PHE A 133 15.69 7.37 9.34
CA PHE A 133 15.35 8.70 9.88
C PHE A 133 15.43 8.83 11.41
N ASP A 134 16.58 8.55 12.00
CA ASP A 134 16.73 8.45 13.47
C ASP A 134 17.05 9.77 14.22
N SER A 135 17.10 10.89 13.49
CA SER A 135 17.43 12.21 14.02
C SER A 135 16.21 13.14 14.04
N PRO A 136 16.03 13.98 15.07
CA PRO A 136 14.96 14.97 15.10
C PRO A 136 15.04 15.98 13.95
N TYR A 137 16.22 16.23 13.38
CA TYR A 137 16.41 17.13 12.23
C TYR A 137 15.87 16.58 10.91
N HIS A 138 15.49 15.29 10.87
CA HIS A 138 14.86 14.67 9.72
C HIS A 138 13.37 15.01 9.60
N TYR A 139 12.80 15.69 10.60
CA TYR A 139 11.38 15.99 10.67
C TYR A 139 11.13 17.49 10.65
N HIS A 140 9.95 17.90 10.19
CA HIS A 140 9.51 19.28 10.34
C HIS A 140 9.40 19.66 11.82
N ASP A 141 9.83 20.88 12.15
CA ASP A 141 9.91 21.40 13.51
C ASP A 141 8.58 21.97 14.04
N CYS A 142 7.51 21.85 13.24
CA CYS A 142 6.17 22.35 13.54
C CYS A 142 6.06 23.87 13.67
N SER A 143 7.06 24.66 13.22
CA SER A 143 7.14 26.11 13.48
C SER A 143 6.02 26.97 12.84
N GLY A 144 5.16 26.37 12.00
CA GLY A 144 3.98 27.01 11.41
C GLY A 144 2.65 26.31 11.72
N CYS A 145 2.65 25.36 12.66
CA CYS A 145 1.50 24.52 12.95
C CYS A 145 0.74 24.99 14.19
N ASP A 146 -0.44 24.41 14.43
CA ASP A 146 -1.14 24.60 15.69
C ASP A 146 -0.33 24.02 16.88
N GLY A 147 -0.78 24.27 18.11
CA GLY A 147 -0.09 23.78 19.32
C GLY A 147 0.02 22.26 19.43
N SER A 148 -0.67 21.49 18.58
CA SER A 148 -0.59 20.03 18.50
C SER A 148 0.33 19.55 17.37
N CYS A 149 0.90 20.46 16.58
CA CYS A 149 1.62 20.20 15.33
C CYS A 149 0.77 19.47 14.28
N SER A 150 -0.56 19.52 14.38
CA SER A 150 -1.43 18.81 13.43
C SER A 150 -1.80 19.69 12.24
N ILE A 151 -2.05 19.08 11.09
CA ILE A 151 -2.69 19.78 9.97
C ILE A 151 -4.09 20.23 10.44
N PRO A 152 -4.40 21.54 10.46
CA PRO A 152 -5.70 22.02 10.87
C PRO A 152 -6.75 21.66 9.82
N ARG A 153 -7.99 21.40 10.26
CA ARG A 153 -9.09 21.07 9.33
C ARG A 153 -9.29 22.13 8.25
N ALA A 154 -9.14 23.40 8.62
CA ALA A 154 -9.24 24.52 7.68
C ALA A 154 -8.23 24.45 6.53
N ALA A 155 -7.05 23.84 6.72
CA ALA A 155 -6.08 23.67 5.64
C ALA A 155 -6.57 22.65 4.59
N PHE A 156 -7.20 21.55 5.02
CA PHE A 156 -7.87 20.62 4.09
C PHE A 156 -9.04 21.30 3.37
N ASP A 157 -9.85 22.08 4.08
CA ASP A 157 -10.99 22.76 3.46
C ASP A 157 -10.54 23.87 2.49
N ALA A 158 -9.37 24.47 2.70
CA ALA A 158 -8.80 25.50 1.81
C ALA A 158 -7.88 24.94 0.72
N ALA A 159 -7.44 23.69 0.82
CA ALA A 159 -6.27 23.17 0.10
C ALA A 159 -5.02 24.05 0.32
N ASP A 160 -4.81 24.46 1.57
CA ASP A 160 -3.68 25.32 1.97
C ASP A 160 -2.41 24.49 2.14
N GLU A 161 -1.50 24.63 1.18
CA GLU A 161 -0.27 23.85 1.07
C GLU A 161 0.71 24.10 2.22
N GLY A 162 0.66 25.29 2.85
CA GLY A 162 1.58 25.62 3.94
C GLY A 162 1.46 24.62 5.09
N PRO A 163 0.30 24.53 5.76
CA PRO A 163 0.09 23.53 6.81
C PRO A 163 0.05 22.09 6.29
N LEU A 164 -0.42 21.84 5.06
CA LEU A 164 -0.45 20.48 4.50
C LEU A 164 0.97 19.88 4.40
N GLU A 165 1.95 20.67 3.92
CA GLU A 165 3.30 20.19 3.64
C GLU A 165 4.26 20.24 4.84
N HIS A 166 3.87 20.87 5.96
CA HIS A 166 4.79 21.14 7.09
C HIS A 166 4.25 20.69 8.46
N CYS A 167 2.99 20.25 8.54
CA CYS A 167 2.35 19.80 9.77
C CYS A 167 1.98 18.32 9.71
N ARG A 168 1.84 17.70 10.88
CA ARG A 168 1.67 16.27 11.00
C ARG A 168 0.27 15.83 10.58
N LEU A 169 0.21 15.01 9.55
CA LEU A 169 -1.00 14.27 9.22
C LEU A 169 -1.32 13.28 10.35
N ALA A 170 -2.47 13.44 10.98
CA ALA A 170 -2.94 12.59 12.08
C ALA A 170 -1.91 12.42 13.22
N GLY A 171 -1.03 13.39 13.46
CA GLY A 171 0.02 13.34 14.49
C GLY A 171 1.18 12.38 14.19
N LEU A 172 1.34 11.93 12.94
CA LEU A 172 2.47 11.11 12.50
C LEU A 172 3.72 11.99 12.33
N PRO A 173 4.93 11.56 12.75
CA PRO A 173 6.13 12.36 12.55
C PRO A 173 6.38 12.62 11.07
N ASP A 174 6.40 13.91 10.73
CA ASP A 174 6.38 14.43 9.37
C ASP A 174 7.80 14.68 8.86
N LEU A 175 8.22 13.99 7.80
CA LEU A 175 9.59 14.07 7.30
C LEU A 175 9.82 15.41 6.61
N ASN A 176 11.00 16.01 6.79
CA ASN A 176 11.37 17.24 6.13
C ASN A 176 12.07 16.95 4.79
N GLN A 177 11.32 16.91 3.69
CA GLN A 177 11.88 16.62 2.35
C GLN A 177 12.75 17.75 1.78
N SER A 178 12.84 18.90 2.47
CA SER A 178 13.81 19.96 2.19
C SER A 178 15.16 19.71 2.87
N HIS A 179 15.22 18.85 3.90
CA HIS A 179 16.48 18.44 4.52
C HIS A 179 17.29 17.56 3.55
N PRO A 180 18.56 17.88 3.21
CA PRO A 180 19.31 17.18 2.17
C PRO A 180 19.41 15.67 2.36
N PHE A 181 19.61 15.22 3.60
CA PHE A 181 19.67 13.80 3.92
C PHE A 181 18.32 13.09 3.68
N VAL A 182 17.22 13.69 4.13
CA VAL A 182 15.87 13.09 4.00
C VAL A 182 15.50 12.98 2.53
N ARG A 183 15.70 14.07 1.77
CA ARG A 183 15.49 14.10 0.34
C ARG A 183 16.29 12.99 -0.35
N HIS A 184 17.59 12.95 -0.11
CA HIS A 184 18.48 11.96 -0.73
C HIS A 184 18.06 10.52 -0.40
N GLU A 185 17.77 10.24 0.86
CA GLU A 185 17.41 8.90 1.31
C GLU A 185 16.06 8.42 0.77
N LEU A 186 15.04 9.29 0.69
CA LEU A 186 13.76 8.93 0.08
C LEU A 186 13.91 8.60 -1.42
N LEU A 187 14.70 9.38 -2.16
CA LEU A 187 14.99 9.13 -3.57
C LEU A 187 15.81 7.84 -3.77
N ARG A 188 16.80 7.60 -2.90
CA ARG A 188 17.59 6.36 -2.90
C ARG A 188 16.72 5.14 -2.59
N TRP A 189 15.86 5.27 -1.59
CA TRP A 189 14.96 4.21 -1.15
C TRP A 189 13.96 3.81 -2.22
N VAL A 190 13.29 4.76 -2.87
CA VAL A 190 12.29 4.42 -3.90
C VAL A 190 12.93 3.69 -5.09
N GLY A 191 14.11 4.16 -5.53
CA GLY A 191 14.89 3.46 -6.57
C GLY A 191 15.33 2.07 -6.12
N PHE A 192 15.76 1.92 -4.87
CA PHE A 192 16.07 0.61 -4.27
C PHE A 192 14.86 -0.33 -4.29
N MET A 193 13.67 0.14 -3.89
CA MET A 193 12.46 -0.68 -3.85
C MET A 193 12.07 -1.16 -5.26
N VAL A 194 12.05 -0.26 -6.24
CA VAL A 194 11.71 -0.60 -7.62
C VAL A 194 12.70 -1.60 -8.21
N THR A 195 14.00 -1.35 -8.06
CA THR A 195 15.05 -2.21 -8.63
C THR A 195 15.15 -3.57 -7.93
N THR A 196 15.04 -3.60 -6.60
CA THR A 196 15.19 -4.83 -5.80
C THR A 196 14.04 -5.82 -6.01
N PHE A 197 12.83 -5.30 -6.20
CA PHE A 197 11.62 -6.12 -6.35
C PHE A 197 11.07 -6.13 -7.77
N SER A 198 11.70 -5.44 -8.73
CA SER A 198 11.24 -5.34 -10.13
C SER A 198 9.80 -4.84 -10.25
N LEU A 199 9.50 -3.73 -9.57
CA LEU A 199 8.16 -3.13 -9.56
C LEU A 199 7.88 -2.39 -10.88
N ASP A 200 6.61 -2.36 -11.29
CA ASP A 200 6.18 -1.73 -12.55
C ASP A 200 5.52 -0.36 -12.34
N GLY A 201 5.17 -0.04 -11.10
CA GLY A 201 4.61 1.24 -10.72
C GLY A 201 4.52 1.42 -9.20
N LEU A 202 4.16 2.62 -8.79
CA LEU A 202 3.98 2.97 -7.38
C LEU A 202 2.68 3.76 -7.20
N ARG A 203 1.90 3.41 -6.17
CA ARG A 203 0.84 4.29 -5.65
C ARG A 203 1.45 5.10 -4.51
N VAL A 204 1.34 6.42 -4.59
CA VAL A 204 2.00 7.35 -3.67
C VAL A 204 0.96 7.89 -2.69
N ASP A 205 1.12 7.56 -1.42
CA ASP A 205 0.29 8.02 -0.32
C ASP A 205 0.49 9.51 -0.04
N THR A 206 -0.58 10.20 0.40
CA THR A 206 -0.48 11.56 0.97
C THR A 206 0.31 12.54 0.11
N ALA A 207 0.00 12.60 -1.18
CA ALA A 207 0.74 13.46 -2.11
C ALA A 207 0.65 14.95 -1.75
N PRO A 208 -0.50 15.49 -1.29
CA PRO A 208 -0.64 16.90 -0.89
C PRO A 208 0.21 17.31 0.31
N GLU A 209 0.59 16.36 1.14
CA GLU A 209 1.40 16.60 2.33
C GLU A 209 2.90 16.70 2.01
N VAL A 210 3.28 16.65 0.73
CA VAL A 210 4.67 16.85 0.29
C VAL A 210 4.69 17.76 -0.93
N ALA A 211 5.60 18.73 -0.91
CA ALA A 211 5.74 19.72 -1.98
C ALA A 211 5.91 19.09 -3.37
N ARG A 212 5.08 19.52 -4.33
CA ARG A 212 5.08 19.04 -5.73
C ARG A 212 6.46 18.89 -6.38
N PRO A 213 7.42 19.84 -6.23
CA PRO A 213 8.74 19.69 -6.85
C PRO A 213 9.51 18.44 -6.39
N PHE A 214 9.31 17.97 -5.16
CA PHE A 214 9.89 16.72 -4.67
C PHE A 214 9.36 15.52 -5.46
N TRP A 215 8.06 15.49 -5.79
CA TRP A 215 7.45 14.38 -6.52
C TRP A 215 8.01 14.18 -7.93
N ARG A 216 8.46 15.25 -8.58
CA ARG A 216 9.18 15.16 -9.87
C ARG A 216 10.48 14.37 -9.73
N GLU A 217 11.26 14.65 -8.69
CA GLU A 217 12.50 13.93 -8.41
C GLU A 217 12.23 12.51 -7.95
N PHE A 218 11.21 12.31 -7.13
CA PHE A 218 10.75 10.99 -6.67
C PHE A 218 10.35 10.09 -7.84
N SER A 219 9.51 10.59 -8.75
CA SER A 219 9.10 9.85 -9.95
C SER A 219 10.30 9.55 -10.87
N GLY A 220 11.24 10.50 -11.00
CA GLY A 220 12.48 10.30 -11.74
C GLY A 220 13.37 9.21 -11.14
N ALA A 221 13.51 9.18 -9.81
CA ALA A 221 14.28 8.16 -9.10
C ALA A 221 13.61 6.78 -9.10
N ALA A 222 12.28 6.74 -9.06
CA ALA A 222 11.50 5.51 -9.19
C ALA A 222 11.65 4.89 -10.59
N GLY A 223 11.67 5.71 -11.65
CA GLY A 223 11.84 5.24 -13.02
C GLY A 223 10.66 4.42 -13.58
N VAL A 224 9.53 4.40 -12.88
CA VAL A 224 8.30 3.68 -13.21
C VAL A 224 7.08 4.58 -13.06
N PHE A 225 5.91 4.12 -13.49
CA PHE A 225 4.68 4.91 -13.38
C PHE A 225 4.29 5.18 -11.92
N THR A 226 3.99 6.43 -11.59
CA THR A 226 3.55 6.85 -10.24
C THR A 226 2.10 7.34 -10.27
N LEU A 227 1.30 6.87 -9.32
CA LEU A 227 -0.12 7.21 -9.16
C LEU A 227 -0.33 7.84 -7.76
N GLY A 228 -0.52 9.14 -7.69
CA GLY A 228 -0.69 9.86 -6.43
C GLY A 228 -2.09 9.77 -5.85
N GLU A 229 -2.17 9.61 -4.53
CA GLU A 229 -3.35 9.97 -3.77
C GLU A 229 -3.37 11.47 -3.48
N VAL A 230 -4.30 12.19 -4.10
CA VAL A 230 -4.69 13.56 -3.74
C VAL A 230 -6.15 13.50 -3.29
N ALA A 231 -6.37 13.22 -2.00
CA ALA A 231 -7.67 12.85 -1.43
C ALA A 231 -8.65 14.02 -1.23
N PHE A 232 -8.81 14.85 -2.27
CA PHE A 232 -9.71 16.00 -2.30
C PHE A 232 -10.89 15.71 -3.22
N THR A 233 -12.08 15.58 -2.64
CA THR A 233 -13.35 15.42 -3.36
C THR A 233 -13.95 16.78 -3.74
N GLY A 234 -14.87 16.78 -4.69
CA GLY A 234 -15.55 18.00 -5.16
C GLY A 234 -14.96 18.51 -6.47
N LEU A 235 -15.82 18.98 -7.37
CA LEU A 235 -15.38 19.46 -8.70
C LEU A 235 -14.59 20.76 -8.60
N GLU A 236 -14.85 21.58 -7.58
CA GLU A 236 -14.08 22.78 -7.27
C GLU A 236 -12.61 22.47 -6.93
N ARG A 237 -12.31 21.22 -6.54
CA ARG A 237 -10.94 20.74 -6.27
C ARG A 237 -10.23 20.16 -7.48
N LEU A 238 -10.89 20.07 -8.63
CA LEU A 238 -10.33 19.44 -9.83
C LEU A 238 -8.99 20.08 -10.23
N GLY A 239 -8.88 21.41 -10.17
CA GLY A 239 -7.63 22.11 -10.49
C GLY A 239 -6.50 21.77 -9.53
N PHE A 240 -6.78 21.71 -8.22
CA PHE A 240 -5.81 21.33 -7.20
C PHE A 240 -5.35 19.88 -7.39
N VAL A 241 -6.30 18.94 -7.54
CA VAL A 241 -6.00 17.51 -7.77
C VAL A 241 -5.19 17.32 -9.05
N ALA A 242 -5.61 17.96 -10.16
CA ALA A 242 -4.91 17.85 -11.44
C ALA A 242 -3.51 18.46 -11.41
N SER A 243 -3.21 19.41 -10.51
CA SER A 243 -1.88 20.02 -10.39
C SER A 243 -0.77 19.02 -10.01
N TYR A 244 -1.12 17.86 -9.46
CA TYR A 244 -0.20 16.79 -9.11
C TYR A 244 0.03 15.78 -10.24
N ALA A 245 -0.77 15.83 -11.31
CA ALA A 245 -0.65 14.92 -12.44
C ALA A 245 0.20 15.52 -13.57
N GLY A 246 1.16 14.74 -14.08
CA GLY A 246 2.00 15.08 -15.21
C GLY A 246 3.48 15.31 -14.85
N PRO A 247 4.29 15.76 -15.81
CA PRO A 247 5.76 15.76 -15.71
C PRO A 247 6.32 16.70 -14.62
N GLY A 248 5.49 17.58 -14.05
CA GLY A 248 5.86 18.47 -12.95
C GLY A 248 5.81 17.82 -11.56
N ALA A 249 5.19 16.64 -11.42
CA ALA A 249 5.01 15.95 -10.14
C ALA A 249 4.93 14.42 -10.33
N LEU A 250 3.73 13.83 -10.36
CA LEU A 250 3.49 12.39 -10.46
C LEU A 250 2.96 11.99 -11.83
N GLY A 251 3.11 10.72 -12.23
CA GLY A 251 2.64 10.23 -13.53
C GLY A 251 1.12 10.41 -13.72
N SER A 252 0.34 10.17 -12.67
CA SER A 252 -1.09 10.43 -12.60
C SER A 252 -1.56 10.57 -11.14
N VAL A 253 -2.86 10.79 -10.94
CA VAL A 253 -3.50 10.84 -9.62
C VAL A 253 -4.80 10.05 -9.59
N LEU A 254 -5.18 9.57 -8.41
CA LEU A 254 -6.51 9.02 -8.16
C LEU A 254 -7.57 10.12 -8.35
N SER A 255 -8.60 9.83 -9.14
CA SER A 255 -9.64 10.80 -9.49
C SER A 255 -10.68 10.95 -8.37
N TYR A 256 -10.26 11.53 -7.24
CA TYR A 256 -11.14 11.83 -6.10
C TYR A 256 -12.32 12.76 -6.44
N PRO A 257 -12.18 13.78 -7.32
CA PRO A 257 -13.33 14.57 -7.78
C PRO A 257 -14.40 13.72 -8.46
N MET A 258 -13.97 12.81 -9.35
CA MET A 258 -14.90 11.87 -10.00
C MET A 258 -15.52 10.90 -9.00
N TYR A 259 -14.72 10.34 -8.08
CA TYR A 259 -15.24 9.51 -6.99
C TYR A 259 -16.34 10.24 -6.19
N GLY A 260 -16.10 11.51 -5.84
CA GLY A 260 -17.08 12.34 -5.13
C GLY A 260 -18.39 12.48 -5.91
N ALA A 261 -18.30 12.82 -7.20
CA ALA A 261 -19.48 12.96 -8.07
C ALA A 261 -20.25 11.63 -8.23
N LEU A 262 -19.55 10.52 -8.50
CA LEU A 262 -20.16 9.21 -8.64
C LEU A 262 -20.85 8.75 -7.36
N ARG A 263 -20.20 8.95 -6.21
CA ARG A 263 -20.77 8.62 -4.89
C ARG A 263 -21.99 9.49 -4.58
N GLY A 264 -21.93 10.78 -4.86
CA GLY A 264 -23.05 11.70 -4.68
C GLY A 264 -24.27 11.28 -5.49
N VAL A 265 -24.10 11.08 -6.79
CA VAL A 265 -25.22 10.74 -7.70
C VAL A 265 -25.74 9.32 -7.44
N PHE A 266 -24.87 8.31 -7.52
CA PHE A 266 -25.32 6.91 -7.51
C PHE A 266 -25.41 6.31 -6.10
N GLY A 267 -24.69 6.86 -5.12
CA GLY A 267 -24.67 6.37 -3.74
C GLY A 267 -25.58 7.16 -2.80
N GLU A 268 -25.76 8.47 -3.03
CA GLU A 268 -26.48 9.38 -2.13
C GLU A 268 -27.72 10.03 -2.77
N GLY A 269 -27.96 9.81 -4.06
CA GLY A 269 -29.14 10.31 -4.78
C GLY A 269 -29.12 11.81 -5.07
N GLN A 270 -27.93 12.42 -5.20
CA GLN A 270 -27.79 13.80 -5.66
C GLN A 270 -28.13 13.91 -7.15
N ASP A 271 -28.66 15.07 -7.55
CA ASP A 271 -28.93 15.37 -8.97
C ASP A 271 -27.64 15.44 -9.78
N MET A 272 -27.73 15.14 -11.08
CA MET A 272 -26.58 15.21 -12.01
C MET A 272 -26.28 16.62 -12.53
N ASP A 273 -26.96 17.64 -12.01
CA ASP A 273 -26.74 19.03 -12.42
C ASP A 273 -25.44 19.54 -11.78
N LEU A 274 -24.34 19.36 -12.53
CA LEU A 274 -22.98 19.82 -12.22
C LEU A 274 -22.77 21.31 -12.54
#